data_AF-A0A3P1Y8Z8-F1
#
_entry.id   AF-A0A3P1Y8Z8-F1
#
_cell.length_a   1.000
_cell.length_b   1.000
_cell.length_c   1.000
_cell.angle_alpha   90.00
_cell.angle_beta   90.00
_cell.angle_gamma   90.00
#
_symmetry.space_group_name_H-M   'P 1'
#
loop_
_entity.id
_entity.type
_entity.pdbx_description
1 polymer ?
#
loop_
_entity_poly.entity_id
_entity_poly.type
_entity_poly.pdbx_seq_one_letter_code
_entity_poly.pdbx_strand_id
1 'polypeptide(L)'
;MDKLERWKSIASIASAIAIPFVLAVVGYFIQKQLADEGLKKDYVSIAAGILKENSAGQEPDLRKWAVEVLEKNSPIPFTPNAKRSLEQGIPLVVPGPALPQPLEACMQAPKERTVSKALKQLEASVKRGNTNNEPIETVLNHFMRFVDIVVAQEAEAGQTDASLRCLQSWATMVVEGDNEWRKSIGAPDSKSVYERLRKEKEAAAKGQKDDAPPQSEAHH
;
A
#
# COMPACT_ATOMS: atom_id res chain seq x y z
N MET A 1 25.33 29.27 -77.99
CA MET A 1 24.08 29.29 -77.19
C MET A 1 23.89 27.99 -76.40
N ASP A 2 24.88 27.08 -76.43
CA ASP A 2 24.77 25.67 -76.01
C ASP A 2 24.92 25.42 -74.50
N LYS A 3 25.51 26.35 -73.73
CA LYS A 3 25.72 26.15 -72.28
C LYS A 3 24.42 26.27 -71.47
N LEU A 4 23.50 27.16 -71.88
CA LEU A 4 22.23 27.37 -71.18
C LEU A 4 21.27 26.19 -71.33
N GLU A 5 21.19 25.61 -72.53
CA GLU A 5 20.36 24.42 -72.77
C GLU A 5 20.90 23.19 -72.04
N ARG A 6 22.23 22.99 -72.02
CA ARG A 6 22.85 21.91 -71.24
C ARG A 6 22.55 22.01 -69.75
N TRP A 7 22.59 23.21 -69.17
CA TRP A 7 22.24 23.41 -67.76
C TRP A 7 20.76 23.14 -67.49
N LYS A 8 19.88 23.53 -68.41
CA LYS A 8 18.44 23.27 -68.29
C LYS A 8 18.10 21.78 -68.37
N SER A 9 18.77 21.02 -69.25
CA SER A 9 18.64 19.56 -69.32
C SER A 9 19.19 18.86 -68.08
N ILE A 10 20.34 19.29 -67.55
CA ILE A 10 20.90 18.73 -66.31
C ILE A 10 19.96 18.98 -65.13
N ALA A 11 19.40 20.19 -65.01
CA ALA A 11 18.43 20.53 -63.97
C ALA A 11 17.15 19.70 -64.08
N SER A 12 16.63 19.48 -65.31
CA SER A 12 15.46 18.63 -65.53
C SER A 12 15.69 17.18 -65.14
N ILE A 13 16.85 16.61 -65.47
CA ILE A 13 17.22 15.24 -65.11
C ILE A 13 17.44 15.12 -63.61
N ALA A 14 18.13 16.08 -63.00
CA ALA A 14 18.34 16.14 -61.56
C ALA A 14 17.01 16.21 -60.80
N SER A 15 16.06 17.03 -61.27
CA SER A 15 14.74 17.15 -60.64
C SER A 15 13.90 15.88 -60.78
N ALA A 16 14.00 15.18 -61.92
CA ALA A 16 13.30 13.91 -62.14
C ALA A 16 13.80 12.78 -61.22
N ILE A 17 15.08 12.80 -60.83
CA ILE A 17 15.70 11.82 -59.93
C ILE A 17 15.56 12.24 -58.46
N ALA A 18 15.58 13.54 -58.16
CA ALA A 18 15.52 14.06 -56.79
C ALA A 18 14.21 13.70 -56.08
N ILE A 19 13.06 13.79 -56.76
CA ILE A 19 11.75 13.50 -56.17
C ILE A 19 11.65 12.05 -55.65
N PRO A 20 11.89 11.01 -56.47
CA PRO A 20 11.83 9.64 -55.97
C PRO A 20 12.90 9.33 -54.91
N PHE A 21 14.07 9.97 -55.00
CA PHE A 21 15.11 9.81 -53.98
C PHE A 21 14.67 10.34 -52.61
N VAL A 22 14.07 11.54 -52.56
CA VAL A 22 13.58 12.13 -51.30
C VAL A 22 12.46 11.28 -50.71
N LEU A 23 11.51 10.80 -51.52
CA LEU A 23 10.44 9.92 -51.05
C LEU A 23 10.98 8.60 -50.51
N ALA A 24 12.01 8.03 -51.14
CA ALA A 24 12.65 6.80 -50.66
C ALA A 24 13.32 7.02 -49.30
N VAL A 25 14.04 8.12 -49.11
CA VAL A 25 14.72 8.44 -47.85
C VAL A 25 13.71 8.70 -46.73
N VAL A 26 12.71 9.55 -46.97
CA VAL A 26 11.68 9.86 -45.96
C VAL A 26 10.84 8.63 -45.64
N GLY A 27 10.46 7.85 -46.65
CA GLY A 27 9.75 6.59 -46.48
C GLY A 27 10.53 5.59 -45.63
N TYR A 28 11.84 5.48 -45.84
CA TYR A 28 12.71 4.62 -45.00
C TYR A 28 12.71 5.05 -43.53
N PHE A 29 12.84 6.34 -43.24
CA PHE A 29 12.83 6.83 -41.86
C PHE A 29 11.48 6.59 -41.16
N ILE A 30 10.37 6.86 -41.85
CA ILE A 30 9.02 6.65 -41.31
C ILE A 30 8.79 5.15 -41.07
N GLN A 31 9.08 4.29 -42.05
CA GLN A 31 8.91 2.85 -41.90
C GLN A 31 9.77 2.29 -40.76
N LYS A 32 11.00 2.78 -40.62
CA LYS A 32 11.89 2.38 -39.52
C LYS A 32 11.29 2.78 -38.16
N GLN A 33 10.79 4.01 -38.02
CA GLN A 33 10.19 4.46 -36.78
C GLN A 33 8.93 3.65 -36.42
N LEU A 34 8.04 3.38 -37.39
CA LEU A 34 6.86 2.55 -37.15
C LEU A 34 7.22 1.11 -36.79
N ALA A 35 8.25 0.54 -37.42
CA ALA A 35 8.73 -0.80 -37.10
C ALA A 35 9.30 -0.87 -35.67
N ASP A 36 10.08 0.12 -35.26
CA ASP A 36 10.65 0.19 -33.92
C ASP A 36 9.55 0.37 -32.84
N GLU A 37 8.52 1.18 -33.10
CA GLU A 37 7.37 1.34 -32.19
C GLU A 37 6.52 0.06 -32.12
N GLY A 38 6.31 -0.63 -33.24
CA GLY A 38 5.62 -1.91 -33.29
C GLY A 38 6.32 -2.98 -32.45
N LEU A 39 7.64 -3.11 -32.60
CA LEU A 39 8.45 -4.04 -31.81
C LEU A 39 8.35 -3.75 -30.31
N LYS A 40 8.44 -2.47 -29.90
CA LYS A 40 8.29 -2.09 -28.48
C LYS A 40 6.94 -2.51 -27.91
N LYS A 41 5.85 -2.28 -28.64
CA LYS A 41 4.50 -2.68 -28.24
C LYS A 41 4.41 -4.20 -28.06
N ASP A 42 4.98 -4.96 -28.99
CA ASP A 42 4.95 -6.43 -28.93
C ASP A 42 5.76 -6.95 -27.74
N TYR A 43 6.95 -6.41 -27.50
CA TYR A 43 7.76 -6.76 -26.31
C TYR A 43 7.04 -6.44 -25.00
N VAL A 44 6.40 -5.28 -24.90
CA VAL A 44 5.62 -4.91 -23.70
C VAL A 44 4.43 -5.84 -23.52
N SER A 45 3.74 -6.23 -24.61
CA SER A 45 2.63 -7.18 -24.54
C SER A 45 3.09 -8.56 -24.08
N ILE A 46 4.23 -9.04 -24.57
CA ILE A 46 4.83 -10.32 -24.16
C ILE A 46 5.24 -10.26 -22.68
N ALA A 47 5.93 -9.19 -22.28
CA ALA A 47 6.35 -8.98 -20.89
C ALA A 47 5.15 -8.93 -19.93
N ALA A 48 4.09 -8.21 -20.29
CA ALA A 48 2.86 -8.17 -19.50
C ALA A 48 2.18 -9.55 -19.43
N GLY A 49 2.21 -10.34 -20.51
CA GLY A 49 1.73 -11.72 -20.54
C GLY A 49 2.49 -12.61 -19.55
N ILE A 50 3.82 -12.57 -19.59
CA ILE A 50 4.69 -13.31 -18.66
C ILE A 50 4.40 -12.92 -17.21
N LEU A 51 4.32 -11.63 -16.89
CA LEU A 51 4.08 -11.19 -15.52
C LEU A 51 2.68 -11.55 -14.98
N LYS A 52 1.71 -11.77 -15.88
CA LYS A 52 0.34 -12.17 -15.54
C LYS A 52 0.22 -13.67 -15.23
N GLU A 53 1.14 -14.49 -15.74
CA GLU A 53 1.19 -15.92 -15.45
C GLU A 53 1.68 -16.20 -14.02
N ASN A 54 1.37 -17.39 -13.52
CA ASN A 54 1.72 -17.81 -12.17
C ASN A 54 3.25 -17.93 -12.02
N SER A 55 3.81 -17.19 -11.06
CA SER A 55 5.25 -17.18 -10.76
C SER A 55 5.80 -18.53 -10.29
N ALA A 56 4.97 -19.43 -9.76
CA ALA A 56 5.43 -20.72 -9.22
C ALA A 56 5.93 -21.70 -10.29
N GLY A 57 5.51 -21.52 -11.56
CA GLY A 57 5.92 -22.38 -12.68
C GLY A 57 6.86 -21.70 -13.68
N GLN A 58 7.29 -20.47 -13.39
CA GLN A 58 7.99 -19.62 -14.34
C GLN A 58 9.48 -19.51 -14.01
N GLU A 59 10.32 -19.47 -15.05
CA GLU A 59 11.75 -19.26 -14.87
C GLU A 59 12.02 -17.85 -14.31
N PRO A 60 12.80 -17.71 -13.21
CA PRO A 60 13.06 -16.40 -12.58
C PRO A 60 13.67 -15.38 -13.55
N ASP A 61 14.54 -15.83 -14.45
CA ASP A 61 15.24 -14.98 -15.41
C ASP A 61 14.30 -14.44 -16.49
N LEU A 62 13.33 -15.25 -16.93
CA LEU A 62 12.30 -14.82 -17.89
C LEU A 62 11.41 -13.72 -17.29
N ARG A 63 11.09 -13.87 -16.01
CA ARG A 63 10.27 -12.90 -15.28
C ARG A 63 11.04 -11.60 -15.02
N LYS A 64 12.33 -11.68 -14.68
CA LYS A 64 13.24 -10.53 -14.59
C LYS A 64 13.35 -9.78 -15.91
N TRP A 65 13.53 -10.50 -17.01
CA TRP A 65 13.51 -9.92 -18.36
C TRP A 65 12.22 -9.14 -18.63
N ALA A 66 11.06 -9.70 -18.28
CA ALA A 66 9.78 -9.03 -18.47
C ALA A 66 9.69 -7.71 -17.67
N VAL A 67 10.18 -7.69 -16.43
CA VAL A 67 10.23 -6.46 -15.63
C VAL A 67 11.16 -5.42 -16.25
N GLU A 68 12.34 -5.81 -16.73
CA GLU A 68 13.28 -4.90 -17.40
C GLU A 68 12.73 -4.33 -18.71
N VAL A 69 12.00 -5.14 -19.49
CA VAL A 69 11.34 -4.70 -20.72
C VAL A 69 10.28 -3.65 -20.41
N LEU A 70 9.43 -3.90 -19.41
CA LEU A 70 8.42 -2.93 -18.98
C LEU A 70 9.05 -1.64 -18.45
N GLU A 71 10.12 -1.74 -17.66
CA GLU A 71 10.82 -0.58 -17.11
C GLU A 71 11.47 0.28 -18.21
N LYS A 72 12.14 -0.35 -19.20
CA LYS A 72 12.75 0.37 -20.34
C LYS A 72 11.75 1.03 -21.27
N ASN A 73 10.53 0.49 -21.36
CA ASN A 73 9.47 1.03 -22.22
C ASN A 73 8.47 1.91 -21.46
N SER A 74 8.58 2.01 -20.13
CA SER A 74 7.71 2.85 -19.31
C SER A 74 8.22 4.30 -19.29
N PRO A 75 7.36 5.30 -19.51
CA PRO A 75 7.73 6.72 -19.32
C PRO A 75 7.95 7.08 -17.85
N ILE A 76 7.45 6.26 -16.91
CA ILE A 76 7.59 6.46 -15.46
C ILE A 76 8.39 5.28 -14.89
N PRO A 77 9.56 5.51 -14.29
CA PRO A 77 10.38 4.44 -13.72
C PRO A 77 9.65 3.79 -12.53
N PHE A 78 9.84 2.48 -12.38
CA PHE A 78 9.26 1.76 -11.25
C PHE A 78 10.02 2.06 -9.96
N THR A 79 9.31 2.04 -8.83
CA THR A 79 9.97 2.11 -7.53
C THR A 79 10.75 0.80 -7.28
N PRO A 80 11.85 0.83 -6.50
CA PRO A 80 12.62 -0.39 -6.21
C PRO A 80 11.78 -1.53 -5.61
N ASN A 81 10.77 -1.17 -4.82
CA ASN A 81 9.84 -2.12 -4.23
C ASN A 81 8.91 -2.73 -5.27
N ALA A 82 8.33 -1.93 -6.17
CA ALA A 82 7.47 -2.43 -7.24
C ALA A 82 8.24 -3.38 -8.19
N LYS A 83 9.49 -3.05 -8.50
CA LYS A 83 10.38 -3.90 -9.31
C LYS A 83 10.57 -5.27 -8.65
N ARG A 84 10.99 -5.30 -7.38
CA ARG A 84 11.14 -6.57 -6.64
C ARG A 84 9.84 -7.35 -6.53
N SER A 85 8.71 -6.69 -6.26
CA SER A 85 7.41 -7.37 -6.16
C SER A 85 7.01 -8.03 -7.47
N LEU A 86 7.22 -7.35 -8.61
CA LEU A 86 6.95 -7.92 -9.93
C LEU A 86 7.89 -9.07 -10.26
N GLU A 87 9.19 -8.94 -9.97
CA GLU A 87 10.18 -10.01 -10.15
C GLU A 87 9.84 -11.26 -9.32
N GLN A 88 9.41 -11.05 -8.07
CA GLN A 88 9.11 -12.13 -7.11
C GLN A 88 7.72 -12.75 -7.29
N GLY A 89 6.88 -12.23 -8.19
CA GLY A 89 5.52 -12.77 -8.33
C GLY A 89 4.56 -12.35 -7.25
N ILE A 90 4.86 -11.27 -6.53
CA ILE A 90 3.97 -10.72 -5.51
C ILE A 90 3.00 -9.78 -6.22
N PRO A 91 1.72 -10.16 -6.40
CA PRO A 91 0.73 -9.29 -7.03
C PRO A 91 0.59 -7.98 -6.24
N LEU A 92 0.86 -6.84 -6.91
CA LEU A 92 0.85 -5.48 -6.34
C LEU A 92 -0.55 -5.03 -5.87
N VAL A 93 -1.60 -5.56 -6.48
CA VAL A 93 -2.98 -5.44 -6.02
C VAL A 93 -3.64 -6.77 -6.35
N VAL A 94 -3.88 -7.57 -5.32
CA VAL A 94 -4.67 -8.77 -5.46
C VAL A 94 -6.11 -8.36 -5.13
N PRO A 95 -7.08 -8.43 -6.05
CA PRO A 95 -8.47 -8.15 -5.71
C PRO A 95 -8.91 -9.18 -4.67
N GLY A 96 -8.90 -8.77 -3.39
CA GLY A 96 -9.21 -9.64 -2.27
C GLY A 96 -10.61 -10.23 -2.39
N PRO A 97 -10.88 -11.35 -1.70
CA PRO A 97 -12.24 -11.83 -1.56
C PRO A 97 -13.12 -10.70 -1.02
N ALA A 98 -14.34 -10.59 -1.51
CA ALA A 98 -15.32 -9.66 -0.94
C ALA A 98 -15.64 -10.11 0.49
N LEU A 99 -14.95 -9.52 1.46
CA LEU A 99 -15.10 -9.86 2.87
C LEU A 99 -16.38 -9.22 3.42
N PRO A 100 -17.18 -9.94 4.22
CA PRO A 100 -18.35 -9.36 4.83
C PRO A 100 -17.93 -8.24 5.80
N GLN A 101 -18.70 -7.15 5.81
CA GLN A 101 -18.52 -6.09 6.80
C GLN A 101 -18.85 -6.62 8.20
N PRO A 102 -18.20 -6.11 9.26
CA PRO A 102 -18.56 -6.48 10.62
C PRO A 102 -20.01 -6.06 10.92
N LEU A 103 -20.71 -6.86 11.72
CA LEU A 103 -22.05 -6.50 12.19
C LEU A 103 -22.01 -5.14 12.90
N GLU A 104 -22.94 -4.24 12.59
CA GLU A 104 -22.98 -2.89 13.17
C GLU A 104 -23.03 -2.89 14.70
N ALA A 105 -23.71 -3.88 15.30
CA ALA A 105 -23.76 -4.07 16.75
C ALA A 105 -22.36 -4.25 17.38
N CYS A 106 -21.40 -4.73 16.61
CA CYS A 106 -20.03 -4.98 17.05
C CYS A 106 -19.13 -3.74 16.90
N MET A 107 -19.53 -2.76 16.09
CA MET A 107 -18.77 -1.52 15.87
C MET A 107 -19.07 -0.40 16.88
N GLN A 108 -19.86 -0.68 17.92
CA GLN A 108 -20.15 0.31 18.95
C GLN A 108 -18.89 0.61 19.76
N ALA A 109 -18.48 1.88 19.75
CA ALA A 109 -17.32 2.33 20.51
C ALA A 109 -17.56 2.19 22.03
N PRO A 110 -16.53 1.80 22.82
CA PRO A 110 -16.64 1.81 24.26
C PRO A 110 -16.96 3.21 24.78
N LYS A 111 -17.93 3.33 25.69
CA LYS A 111 -18.14 4.59 26.41
C LYS A 111 -17.04 4.80 27.45
N GLU A 112 -16.69 6.06 27.71
CA GLU A 112 -15.70 6.38 28.74
C GLU A 112 -16.19 6.00 30.14
N ARG A 113 -15.35 5.33 30.92
CA ARG A 113 -15.67 4.95 32.30
C ARG A 113 -15.53 6.15 33.23
N THR A 114 -16.61 6.49 33.93
CA THR A 114 -16.65 7.60 34.91
C THR A 114 -16.58 7.13 36.37
N VAL A 115 -16.43 5.83 36.64
CA VAL A 115 -16.32 5.26 38.00
C VAL A 115 -15.26 6.00 38.82
N SER A 116 -14.09 6.26 38.24
CA SER A 116 -12.98 6.93 38.92
C SER A 116 -13.32 8.36 39.34
N LYS A 117 -14.07 9.08 38.51
CA LYS A 117 -14.56 10.43 38.80
C LYS A 117 -15.64 10.40 39.88
N ALA A 118 -16.57 9.45 39.79
CA ALA A 118 -17.64 9.27 40.76
C ALA A 118 -17.09 8.86 42.15
N LEU A 119 -16.06 8.00 42.18
CA LEU A 119 -15.38 7.59 43.40
C LEU A 119 -14.72 8.78 44.11
N LYS A 120 -13.99 9.62 43.36
CA LYS A 120 -13.39 10.86 43.92
C LYS A 120 -14.43 11.82 44.47
N GLN A 121 -15.60 11.92 43.84
CA GLN A 121 -16.70 12.74 44.33
C GLN A 121 -17.30 12.18 45.62
N LEU A 122 -17.45 10.86 45.71
CA LEU A 122 -17.92 10.19 46.92
C LEU A 122 -16.94 10.40 48.09
N GLU A 123 -15.64 10.21 47.85
CA GLU A 123 -14.58 10.43 48.85
C GLU A 123 -14.62 11.87 49.40
N ALA A 124 -14.77 12.86 48.50
CA ALA A 124 -14.89 14.26 48.89
C ALA A 124 -16.15 14.54 49.72
N SER A 125 -17.28 13.93 49.38
CA SER A 125 -18.53 14.08 50.15
C SER A 125 -18.48 13.40 51.51
N VAL A 126 -17.87 12.21 51.63
CA VAL A 126 -17.66 11.54 52.92
C VAL A 126 -16.75 12.38 53.83
N LYS A 127 -15.67 12.93 53.28
CA LYS A 127 -14.75 13.80 54.02
C LYS A 127 -15.43 15.08 54.51
N ARG A 128 -16.28 15.70 53.67
CA ARG A 128 -17.08 16.89 54.04
C ARG A 128 -18.12 16.58 55.12
N GLY A 129 -18.84 15.48 55.00
CA GLY A 129 -19.81 15.06 56.02
C GLY A 129 -19.19 14.85 57.40
N ASN A 130 -17.98 14.28 57.45
CA ASN A 130 -17.25 14.09 58.70
C ASN A 130 -16.70 15.40 59.31
N THR A 131 -16.37 16.40 58.50
CA THR A 131 -15.71 17.62 58.98
C THR A 131 -16.70 18.77 59.26
N ASN A 132 -17.79 18.85 58.49
CA ASN A 132 -18.70 19.99 58.48
C ASN A 132 -20.09 19.69 59.08
N ASN A 133 -20.28 18.54 59.73
CA ASN A 133 -21.59 18.12 60.26
C ASN A 133 -22.70 18.13 59.19
N GLU A 134 -22.40 17.76 57.94
CA GLU A 134 -23.46 17.63 56.93
C GLU A 134 -24.44 16.52 57.36
N PRO A 135 -25.75 16.70 57.10
CA PRO A 135 -26.73 15.70 57.45
C PRO A 135 -26.42 14.38 56.73
N ILE A 136 -26.47 13.28 57.49
CA ILE A 136 -26.14 11.91 57.04
C ILE A 136 -26.93 11.51 55.78
N GLU A 137 -28.16 12.03 55.62
CA GLU A 137 -28.98 11.84 54.42
C GLU A 137 -28.29 12.31 53.13
N THR A 138 -27.50 13.39 53.20
CA THR A 138 -26.78 13.93 52.05
C THR A 138 -25.63 13.01 51.64
N VAL A 139 -24.91 12.43 52.60
CA VAL A 139 -23.85 11.45 52.33
C VAL A 139 -24.43 10.15 51.77
N LEU A 140 -25.56 9.68 52.33
CA LEU A 140 -26.30 8.51 51.83
C LEU A 140 -26.77 8.71 50.39
N ASN A 141 -27.31 9.87 50.05
CA ASN A 141 -27.75 10.15 48.68
C ASN A 141 -26.58 10.13 47.68
N HIS A 142 -25.43 10.73 48.02
CA HIS A 142 -24.22 10.65 47.19
C HIS A 142 -23.72 9.21 47.03
N PHE A 143 -23.80 8.39 48.08
CA PHE A 143 -23.43 6.98 48.01
C PHE A 143 -24.36 6.19 47.08
N MET A 144 -25.68 6.33 47.23
CA MET A 144 -26.65 5.66 46.35
C MET A 144 -26.44 6.06 44.88
N ARG A 145 -26.18 7.35 44.62
CA ARG A 145 -25.84 7.83 43.28
C ARG A 145 -24.55 7.22 42.73
N PHE A 146 -23.54 7.00 43.57
CA PHE A 146 -22.32 6.30 43.16
C PHE A 146 -22.62 4.84 42.80
N VAL A 147 -23.41 4.13 43.63
CA VAL A 147 -23.83 2.75 43.35
C VAL A 147 -24.58 2.66 42.02
N ASP A 148 -25.51 3.57 41.74
CA ASP A 148 -26.24 3.61 40.47
C ASP A 148 -25.29 3.78 39.26
N ILE A 149 -24.28 4.66 39.38
CA ILE A 149 -23.26 4.86 38.33
C ILE A 149 -22.46 3.58 38.10
N VAL A 150 -22.05 2.89 39.18
CA VAL A 150 -21.28 1.64 39.07
C VAL A 150 -22.11 0.54 38.41
N VAL A 151 -23.35 0.34 38.85
CA VAL A 151 -24.25 -0.68 38.29
C VAL A 151 -24.53 -0.43 36.80
N ALA A 152 -24.79 0.83 36.42
CA ALA A 152 -24.98 1.20 35.02
C ALA A 152 -23.72 0.93 34.17
N GLN A 153 -22.53 1.22 34.71
CA GLN A 153 -21.27 1.02 33.98
C GLN A 153 -20.84 -0.44 33.87
N GLU A 154 -21.18 -1.28 34.84
CA GLU A 154 -20.99 -2.74 34.73
C GLU A 154 -21.89 -3.34 33.62
N ALA A 155 -23.15 -2.90 33.52
CA ALA A 155 -24.04 -3.32 32.44
C ALA A 155 -23.51 -2.90 31.06
N GLU A 156 -23.01 -1.66 30.93
CA GLU A 156 -22.38 -1.18 29.69
C GLU A 156 -21.05 -1.88 29.38
N ALA A 157 -20.27 -2.25 30.40
CA ALA A 157 -19.05 -3.03 30.23
C ALA A 157 -19.34 -4.43 29.68
N GLY A 158 -20.42 -5.07 30.13
CA GLY A 158 -20.87 -6.35 29.58
C GLY A 158 -21.24 -6.27 28.10
N GLN A 159 -21.94 -5.21 27.68
CA GLN A 159 -22.24 -4.97 26.26
C GLN A 159 -20.96 -4.74 25.46
N THR A 160 -20.03 -3.96 26.01
CA THR A 160 -18.74 -3.67 25.35
C THR A 160 -17.90 -4.96 25.18
N ASP A 161 -17.85 -5.83 26.20
CA ASP A 161 -17.16 -7.13 26.10
C ASP A 161 -17.75 -8.00 24.98
N ALA A 162 -19.08 -8.04 24.88
CA ALA A 162 -19.75 -8.76 23.80
C ALA A 162 -19.40 -8.19 22.41
N SER A 163 -19.42 -6.86 22.24
CA SER A 163 -19.02 -6.20 20.99
C SER A 163 -17.55 -6.46 20.65
N LEU A 164 -16.65 -6.43 21.64
CA LEU A 164 -15.23 -6.73 21.44
C LEU A 164 -15.00 -8.18 21.02
N ARG A 165 -15.65 -9.14 21.67
CA ARG A 165 -15.59 -10.56 21.27
C ARG A 165 -16.12 -10.76 19.85
N CYS A 166 -17.21 -10.08 19.50
CA CYS A 166 -17.74 -10.12 18.15
C CYS A 166 -16.72 -9.56 17.12
N LEU A 167 -16.11 -8.41 17.39
CA LEU A 167 -15.08 -7.84 16.51
C LEU A 167 -13.86 -8.75 16.39
N GLN A 168 -13.42 -9.36 17.49
CA GLN A 168 -12.32 -10.33 17.46
C GLN A 168 -12.67 -11.56 16.62
N SER A 169 -13.90 -12.06 16.73
CA SER A 169 -14.38 -13.18 15.91
C SER A 169 -14.45 -12.83 14.43
N TRP A 170 -14.98 -11.64 14.09
CA TRP A 170 -14.99 -11.13 12.72
C TRP A 170 -13.57 -10.97 12.16
N ALA A 171 -12.65 -10.36 12.92
CA ALA A 171 -11.27 -10.18 12.49
C ALA A 171 -10.57 -11.52 12.26
N THR A 172 -10.83 -12.51 13.12
CA THR A 172 -10.31 -13.87 12.96
C THR A 172 -10.84 -14.51 11.67
N MET A 173 -12.14 -14.39 11.39
CA MET A 173 -12.75 -14.89 10.16
C MET A 173 -12.14 -14.23 8.92
N VAL A 174 -11.95 -12.92 8.94
CA VAL A 174 -11.37 -12.16 7.83
C VAL A 174 -9.93 -12.57 7.55
N VAL A 175 -9.11 -12.72 8.59
CA VAL A 175 -7.71 -13.14 8.45
C VAL A 175 -7.63 -14.57 7.90
N GLU A 176 -8.48 -15.47 8.38
CA GLU A 176 -8.51 -16.84 7.87
C GLU A 176 -8.94 -16.88 6.40
N GLY A 177 -10.00 -16.15 6.03
CA GLY A 177 -10.48 -16.07 4.65
C GLY A 177 -9.44 -15.45 3.69
N ASP A 178 -8.72 -14.42 4.12
CA ASP A 178 -7.59 -13.87 3.35
C ASP A 178 -6.46 -14.90 3.20
N ASN A 179 -6.09 -15.59 4.27
CA ASN A 179 -5.03 -16.61 4.23
C ASN A 179 -5.39 -17.79 3.31
N GLU A 180 -6.61 -18.31 3.38
CA GLU A 180 -7.10 -19.37 2.50
C GLU A 180 -7.07 -18.94 1.04
N TRP A 181 -7.55 -17.73 0.75
CA TRP A 181 -7.53 -17.19 -0.59
C TRP A 181 -6.10 -16.98 -1.11
N ARG A 182 -5.19 -16.43 -0.29
CA ARG A 182 -3.76 -16.28 -0.64
C ARG A 182 -3.12 -17.62 -0.93
N LYS A 183 -3.43 -18.65 -0.14
CA LYS A 183 -2.98 -20.03 -0.38
C LYS A 183 -3.48 -20.56 -1.72
N SER A 184 -4.73 -20.25 -2.11
CA SER A 184 -5.33 -20.68 -3.38
C SER A 184 -4.62 -20.10 -4.62
N ILE A 185 -4.03 -18.91 -4.49
CA ILE A 185 -3.29 -18.24 -5.57
C ILE A 185 -1.77 -18.40 -5.46
N GLY A 186 -1.28 -19.23 -4.54
CA GLY A 186 0.16 -19.41 -4.30
C GLY A 186 0.87 -18.19 -3.69
N ALA A 187 0.13 -17.25 -3.12
CA ALA A 187 0.68 -16.09 -2.45
C ALA A 187 1.08 -16.43 -0.99
N PRO A 188 2.15 -15.81 -0.45
CA PRO A 188 2.54 -15.99 0.94
C PRO A 188 1.48 -15.44 1.90
N ASP A 189 1.31 -16.05 3.06
CA ASP A 189 0.36 -15.64 4.11
C ASP A 189 0.59 -14.20 4.58
N SER A 190 -0.47 -13.54 5.02
CA SER A 190 -0.42 -12.14 5.45
C SER A 190 0.59 -11.91 6.58
N LYS A 191 0.66 -12.82 7.55
CA LYS A 191 1.58 -12.74 8.70
C LYS A 191 3.04 -12.79 8.28
N SER A 192 3.45 -13.68 7.37
CA SER A 192 4.83 -13.73 6.87
C SER A 192 5.20 -12.51 6.03
N VAL A 193 4.23 -11.88 5.35
CA VAL A 193 4.44 -10.60 4.68
C VAL A 193 4.67 -9.49 5.70
N TYR A 194 3.83 -9.38 6.73
CA TYR A 194 4.01 -8.38 7.80
C TYR A 194 5.33 -8.54 8.55
N GLU A 195 5.73 -9.77 8.89
CA GLU A 195 7.01 -10.01 9.57
C GLU A 195 8.21 -9.69 8.67
N ARG A 196 8.12 -9.95 7.35
CA ARG A 196 9.16 -9.52 6.41
C ARG A 196 9.27 -8.00 6.36
N LEU A 197 8.14 -7.31 6.16
CA LEU A 197 8.13 -5.84 6.12
C LEU A 197 8.62 -5.22 7.43
N ARG A 198 8.29 -5.83 8.57
CA ARG A 198 8.77 -5.37 9.88
C ARG A 198 10.29 -5.55 10.00
N LYS A 199 10.81 -6.72 9.65
CA LYS A 199 12.26 -6.98 9.63
C LYS A 199 13.01 -6.06 8.67
N GLU A 200 12.45 -5.79 7.50
CA GLU A 200 13.01 -4.84 6.53
C GLU A 200 13.06 -3.42 7.10
N LYS A 201 11.99 -2.96 7.77
CA LYS A 201 11.97 -1.66 8.45
C LYS A 201 12.97 -1.60 9.60
N GLU A 202 13.09 -2.65 10.40
CA GLU A 202 14.06 -2.73 11.49
C GLU A 202 15.51 -2.75 10.98
N ALA A 203 15.76 -3.45 9.87
CA ALA A 203 17.07 -3.47 9.21
C ALA A 203 17.42 -2.10 8.60
N ALA A 204 16.47 -1.44 7.94
CA ALA A 204 16.66 -0.09 7.41
C ALA A 204 16.94 0.93 8.54
N ALA A 205 16.21 0.84 9.66
CA ALA A 205 16.43 1.71 10.82
C ALA A 205 17.78 1.48 11.51
N LYS A 206 18.33 0.27 11.45
CA LYS A 206 19.68 -0.04 11.97
C LYS A 206 20.79 0.40 11.02
N GLY A 207 20.67 0.13 9.71
CA GLY A 207 21.66 0.57 8.73
C GLY A 207 21.82 2.09 8.68
N GLN A 208 20.75 2.85 8.91
CA GLN A 208 20.79 4.31 8.96
C GLN A 208 21.48 4.87 10.23
N LYS A 209 21.73 4.03 11.24
CA LYS A 209 22.41 4.41 12.50
C LYS A 209 23.93 4.21 12.43
N ASP A 210 24.39 3.35 11.53
CA ASP A 210 25.81 3.01 11.35
C ASP A 210 26.52 3.91 10.32
N ASP A 211 25.77 4.72 9.56
CA ASP A 211 26.28 5.73 8.62
C ASP A 211 26.43 7.15 9.23
N ALA A 212 26.28 7.29 10.56
CA ALA A 212 26.62 8.55 11.22
C ALA A 212 28.14 8.77 11.17
N PRO A 213 28.65 9.87 10.56
CA PRO A 213 30.08 10.11 10.48
C PRO A 213 30.68 10.19 11.88
N PRO A 214 31.89 9.67 12.11
CA PRO A 214 32.55 9.81 13.40
C PRO A 214 32.69 11.30 13.70
N GLN A 215 32.06 11.74 14.80
CA GLN A 215 32.28 13.07 15.34
C GLN A 215 33.77 13.18 15.65
N SER A 216 34.49 13.96 14.85
CA SER A 216 35.87 14.32 15.13
C SER A 216 35.91 15.07 16.46
N GLU A 217 36.47 14.43 17.49
CA GLU A 217 36.88 15.10 18.72
C GLU A 217 37.88 16.20 18.36
N ALA A 218 37.42 17.45 18.42
CA ALA A 218 38.26 18.62 18.34
C ALA A 218 39.02 18.75 19.66
N HIS A 219 40.32 18.44 19.62
CA HIS A 219 41.29 18.86 20.63
C HIS A 219 41.31 20.39 20.72
N HIS A 220 41.07 20.91 21.93
CA HIS A 220 41.64 22.17 22.42
C HIS A 220 41.91 22.06 23.91
#